data_AF-A0A4Q4KLK9-F1
#
_entry.id   AF-A0A4Q4KLK9-F1
#
_cell.length_a   1.000
_cell.length_b   1.000
_cell.length_c   1.000
_cell.angle_alpha   90.00
_cell.angle_beta   90.00
_cell.angle_gamma   90.00
#
_symmetry.space_group_name_H-M   'P 1'
#
loop_
_entity.id
_entity.type
_entity.pdbx_description
1 polymer ?
#
loop_
_entity_poly.entity_id
_entity_poly.type
_entity_poly.pdbx_seq_one_letter_code
_entity_poly.pdbx_strand_id
1 'polypeptide(L)'
;MFKQQLISFLIFIACAFQTNAQLATNNDFNNERLRINKTGMVVLTSWASTNIAVGSIGWAYDKGAMKYFHQMNVFWNIVNLGIAVPGLFQSRKYGKEKISNGKLIEEQYANEQLYLINDGLNIFYIGSGFLLKSIADTYPDNQLRFEGYGNSLILQGGFLLVFDLVQYLRHRNHRKKSNTIFFDQLSLSKSGIGLKYSFK
;
A
#
# COMPACT_ATOMS: atom_id res chain seq x y z
N MET A 1 23.29 -3.97 -0.34
CA MET A 1 21.88 -4.01 0.10
C MET A 1 20.94 -3.17 -0.79
N PHE A 2 21.18 -1.86 -0.95
CA PHE A 2 20.34 -0.98 -1.81
C PHE A 2 20.04 -1.56 -3.20
N LYS A 3 21.02 -2.20 -3.86
CA LYS A 3 20.85 -2.82 -5.18
C LYS A 3 19.83 -3.97 -5.18
N GLN A 4 19.77 -4.78 -4.13
CA GLN A 4 18.82 -5.90 -4.02
C GLN A 4 17.40 -5.42 -3.69
N GLN A 5 17.28 -4.43 -2.79
CA GLN A 5 15.99 -3.78 -2.50
C GLN A 5 15.42 -3.09 -3.75
N LEU A 6 16.28 -2.42 -4.53
CA LEU A 6 15.90 -1.77 -5.78
C LEU A 6 15.44 -2.78 -6.84
N ILE A 7 16.10 -3.93 -6.99
CA ILE A 7 15.70 -4.97 -7.94
C ILE A 7 14.34 -5.56 -7.55
N SER A 8 14.14 -5.91 -6.28
CA SER A 8 12.84 -6.40 -5.79
C SER A 8 11.72 -5.37 -5.99
N PHE A 9 12.03 -4.08 -5.81
CA PHE A 9 11.12 -2.98 -6.05
C PHE A 9 10.77 -2.78 -7.53
N LEU A 10 11.75 -2.92 -8.43
CA LEU A 10 11.52 -2.85 -9.88
C LEU A 10 10.69 -4.03 -10.39
N ILE A 11 10.92 -5.24 -9.86
CA ILE A 11 10.09 -6.42 -10.15
C ILE A 11 8.64 -6.17 -9.71
N PHE A 12 8.44 -5.57 -8.54
CA PHE A 12 7.10 -5.20 -8.07
C PHE A 12 6.38 -4.25 -9.02
N ILE A 13 7.04 -3.15 -9.45
CA ILE A 13 6.44 -2.18 -10.37
C ILE A 13 6.05 -2.85 -11.71
N ALA A 14 6.90 -3.74 -12.22
CA ALA A 14 6.64 -4.46 -13.47
C ALA A 14 5.41 -5.40 -13.37
N CYS A 15 5.18 -6.04 -12.22
CA CYS A 15 4.04 -6.93 -12.00
C CYS A 15 2.75 -6.18 -11.64
N ALA A 16 2.83 -4.93 -11.17
CA ALA A 16 1.68 -4.18 -10.65
C ALA A 16 0.63 -3.81 -11.73
N PHE A 17 1.03 -3.71 -13.00
CA PHE A 17 0.19 -3.22 -14.10
C PHE A 17 -0.34 -4.29 -15.06
N GLN A 18 -0.04 -5.56 -14.81
CA GLN A 18 -0.65 -6.62 -15.61
C GLN A 18 -2.06 -6.87 -15.10
N THR A 19 -3.07 -6.35 -15.83
CA THR A 19 -4.37 -7.02 -16.07
C THR A 19 -5.35 -6.18 -16.89
N ASN A 20 -5.82 -6.80 -17.98
CA ASN A 20 -6.95 -6.35 -18.77
C ASN A 20 -7.99 -7.47 -18.76
N ALA A 21 -8.87 -7.45 -17.77
CA ALA A 21 -10.09 -8.25 -17.78
C ALA A 21 -11.28 -7.31 -17.96
N GLN A 22 -12.23 -7.71 -18.81
CA GLN A 22 -13.49 -6.98 -18.98
C GLN A 22 -14.39 -7.30 -17.79
N LEU A 23 -14.78 -6.27 -17.03
CA LEU A 23 -15.62 -6.41 -15.86
C LEU A 23 -17.09 -6.38 -16.31
N ALA A 24 -17.77 -7.53 -16.25
CA ALA A 24 -19.15 -7.68 -16.71
C ALA A 24 -20.18 -7.61 -15.57
N THR A 25 -19.80 -8.00 -14.35
CA THR A 25 -20.71 -8.03 -13.19
C THR A 25 -20.10 -7.38 -11.94
N ASN A 26 -20.95 -7.05 -10.95
CA ASN A 26 -20.52 -6.59 -9.62
C ASN A 26 -19.57 -7.56 -8.93
N ASN A 27 -19.80 -8.87 -9.12
CA ASN A 27 -18.96 -9.90 -8.52
C ASN A 27 -17.58 -9.87 -9.16
N ASP A 28 -17.49 -9.71 -10.47
CA ASP A 28 -16.22 -9.58 -11.18
C ASP A 28 -15.47 -8.33 -10.71
N PHE A 29 -16.17 -7.20 -10.56
CA PHE A 29 -15.59 -5.97 -10.03
C PHE A 29 -15.06 -6.15 -8.60
N ASN A 30 -15.85 -6.77 -7.71
CA ASN A 30 -15.43 -7.00 -6.34
C ASN A 30 -14.25 -7.98 -6.25
N ASN A 31 -14.28 -9.06 -7.04
CA ASN A 31 -13.20 -10.03 -7.12
C ASN A 31 -11.90 -9.37 -7.57
N GLU A 32 -11.98 -8.48 -8.56
CA GLU A 32 -10.82 -7.73 -9.03
C GLU A 32 -10.30 -6.74 -7.98
N ARG A 33 -11.19 -6.00 -7.31
CA ARG A 33 -10.83 -5.12 -6.18
C ARG A 33 -10.09 -5.91 -5.08
N LEU A 34 -10.63 -7.07 -4.69
CA LEU A 34 -10.02 -7.95 -3.69
C LEU A 34 -8.69 -8.54 -4.19
N ARG A 35 -8.56 -8.82 -5.49
CA ARG A 35 -7.29 -9.25 -6.10
C ARG A 35 -6.24 -8.15 -6.02
N ILE A 36 -6.57 -6.91 -6.37
CA ILE A 36 -5.66 -5.76 -6.27
C ILE A 36 -5.16 -5.60 -4.83
N ASN A 37 -6.07 -5.66 -3.85
CA ASN A 37 -5.74 -5.64 -2.42
C ASN A 37 -4.80 -6.78 -2.05
N LYS A 38 -5.16 -8.01 -2.38
CA LYS A 38 -4.34 -9.20 -2.08
C LYS A 38 -2.95 -9.11 -2.68
N THR A 39 -2.83 -8.70 -3.95
CA THR A 39 -1.51 -8.52 -4.60
C THR A 39 -0.67 -7.49 -3.85
N GLY A 40 -1.26 -6.36 -3.46
CA GLY A 40 -0.55 -5.35 -2.66
C GLY A 40 -0.06 -5.91 -1.33
N MET A 41 -0.91 -6.65 -0.61
CA MET A 41 -0.54 -7.24 0.67
C MET A 41 0.52 -8.35 0.56
N VAL A 42 0.51 -9.13 -0.53
CA VAL A 42 1.59 -10.10 -0.82
C VAL A 42 2.91 -9.37 -1.00
N VAL A 43 2.93 -8.31 -1.79
CA VAL A 43 4.13 -7.51 -2.04
C VAL A 43 4.64 -6.90 -0.73
N LEU A 44 3.77 -6.26 0.04
CA LEU A 44 4.16 -5.62 1.29
C LEU A 44 4.70 -6.65 2.29
N THR A 45 4.10 -7.85 2.33
CA THR A 45 4.60 -8.98 3.14
C THR A 45 5.98 -9.44 2.67
N SER A 46 6.17 -9.65 1.37
CA SER A 46 7.46 -10.07 0.81
C SER A 46 8.57 -9.04 1.06
N TRP A 47 8.26 -7.76 0.85
CA TRP A 47 9.16 -6.65 1.16
C TRP A 47 9.54 -6.65 2.65
N ALA A 48 8.54 -6.76 3.52
CA ALA A 48 8.75 -6.69 4.95
C ALA A 48 9.55 -7.88 5.48
N SER A 49 9.21 -9.12 5.10
CA SER A 49 9.95 -10.31 5.51
C SER A 49 11.41 -10.27 5.04
N THR A 50 11.67 -9.83 3.81
CA THR A 50 13.03 -9.71 3.28
C THR A 50 13.83 -8.67 4.07
N ASN A 51 13.23 -7.52 4.35
CA ASN A 51 13.89 -6.46 5.11
C ASN A 51 14.10 -6.81 6.58
N ILE A 52 13.21 -7.59 7.20
CA ILE A 52 13.44 -8.10 8.55
C ILE A 52 14.62 -9.05 8.54
N ALA A 53 14.69 -10.00 7.60
CA ALA A 53 15.81 -10.95 7.53
C ALA A 53 17.16 -10.23 7.32
N VAL A 54 17.26 -9.39 6.29
CA VAL A 54 18.48 -8.64 5.97
C VAL A 54 18.81 -7.61 7.06
N GLY A 55 17.79 -6.92 7.58
CA GLY A 55 17.93 -5.96 8.67
C GLY A 55 18.40 -6.60 9.97
N SER A 56 17.95 -7.81 10.29
CA SER A 56 18.38 -8.51 11.51
C SER A 56 19.85 -8.91 11.44
N ILE A 57 20.32 -9.36 10.26
CA ILE A 57 21.74 -9.63 10.02
C ILE A 57 22.56 -8.34 10.17
N GLY A 58 22.16 -7.26 9.48
CA GLY A 58 22.86 -5.99 9.57
C GLY A 58 22.87 -5.41 11.00
N TRP A 59 21.79 -5.56 11.75
CA TRP A 59 21.73 -5.11 13.15
C TRP A 59 22.70 -5.91 14.04
N ALA A 60 22.87 -7.21 13.79
CA ALA A 60 23.79 -8.05 14.56
C ALA A 60 25.27 -7.77 14.27
N TYR A 61 25.62 -7.43 13.02
CA TYR A 61 27.02 -7.37 12.58
C TYR A 61 27.56 -5.96 12.30
N ASP A 62 26.73 -5.00 11.90
CA ASP A 62 27.20 -3.66 11.58
C ASP A 62 27.43 -2.79 12.83
N LYS A 63 28.17 -1.69 12.64
CA LYS A 63 28.51 -0.71 13.68
C LYS A 63 28.10 0.70 13.25
N GLY A 64 28.21 1.66 14.17
CA GLY A 64 27.91 3.05 13.88
C GLY A 64 26.44 3.28 13.51
N ALA A 65 26.19 4.27 12.65
CA ALA A 65 24.84 4.59 12.18
C ALA A 65 24.19 3.44 11.38
N MET A 66 24.97 2.59 10.72
CA MET A 66 24.45 1.46 9.95
C MET A 66 23.75 0.42 10.83
N LYS A 67 24.29 0.15 12.03
CA LYS A 67 23.62 -0.71 13.02
C LYS A 67 22.20 -0.21 13.32
N TYR A 68 22.07 1.09 13.57
CA TYR A 68 20.79 1.72 13.92
C TYR A 68 19.85 1.83 12.72
N PHE A 69 20.38 2.05 11.52
CA PHE A 69 19.62 1.95 10.28
C PHE A 69 18.96 0.56 10.16
N HIS A 70 19.74 -0.51 10.36
CA HIS A 70 19.24 -1.88 10.28
C HIS A 70 18.22 -2.21 11.37
N GLN A 71 18.47 -1.76 12.60
CA GLN A 71 17.54 -1.88 13.71
C GLN A 71 16.19 -1.22 13.39
N MET A 72 16.20 0.02 12.92
CA MET A 72 14.98 0.74 12.55
C MET A 72 14.27 0.09 11.35
N ASN A 73 15.04 -0.40 10.37
CA ASN A 73 14.50 -1.14 9.24
C ASN A 73 13.72 -2.39 9.70
N VAL A 74 14.25 -3.14 10.67
CA VAL A 74 13.53 -4.29 11.24
C VAL A 74 12.23 -3.85 11.89
N PHE A 75 12.28 -2.86 12.80
CA PHE A 75 11.09 -2.40 13.51
C PHE A 75 10.01 -1.86 12.57
N TRP A 76 10.39 -1.08 11.57
CA TRP A 76 9.44 -0.56 10.59
C TRP A 76 8.80 -1.67 9.76
N ASN A 77 9.56 -2.69 9.37
CA ASN A 77 9.00 -3.80 8.61
C ASN A 77 8.16 -4.76 9.46
N ILE A 78 8.36 -4.79 10.78
CA ILE A 78 7.41 -5.45 11.69
C ILE A 78 6.05 -4.74 11.64
N VAL A 79 6.02 -3.40 11.63
CA VAL A 79 4.78 -2.63 11.43
C VAL A 79 4.13 -2.97 10.08
N ASN A 80 4.92 -3.00 9.00
CA ASN A 80 4.43 -3.38 7.67
C ASN A 80 3.81 -4.80 7.65
N LEU A 81 4.44 -5.78 8.30
CA LEU A 81 3.86 -7.13 8.44
C LEU A 81 2.56 -7.12 9.23
N GLY A 82 2.51 -6.35 10.33
CA GLY A 82 1.31 -6.19 11.15
C GLY A 82 0.11 -5.67 10.36
N ILE A 83 0.33 -4.84 9.34
CA ILE A 83 -0.70 -4.36 8.41
C ILE A 83 -0.99 -5.39 7.32
N ALA A 84 0.05 -5.94 6.70
CA ALA A 84 -0.09 -6.77 5.51
C ALA A 84 -0.75 -8.14 5.77
N VAL A 85 -0.41 -8.77 6.90
CA VAL A 85 -0.88 -10.12 7.23
C VAL A 85 -2.40 -10.16 7.42
N PRO A 86 -3.03 -9.29 8.24
CA PRO A 86 -4.49 -9.21 8.31
C PRO A 86 -5.15 -8.93 6.95
N GLY A 87 -4.56 -8.05 6.12
CA GLY A 87 -5.07 -7.72 4.80
C GLY A 87 -5.13 -8.93 3.83
N LEU A 88 -4.18 -9.87 3.96
CA LEU A 88 -4.20 -11.13 3.20
C LEU A 88 -5.38 -12.03 3.57
N PHE A 89 -5.74 -12.08 4.85
CA PHE A 89 -6.87 -12.88 5.33
C PHE A 89 -8.20 -12.23 5.01
N GLN A 90 -8.28 -10.90 5.12
CA GLN A 90 -9.49 -10.13 4.82
C GLN A 90 -9.95 -10.35 3.37
N SER A 91 -8.99 -10.35 2.42
CA SER A 91 -9.26 -10.58 1.00
C SER A 91 -9.87 -11.96 0.69
N ARG A 92 -9.65 -12.97 1.54
CA ARG A 92 -10.21 -14.33 1.37
C ARG A 92 -11.64 -14.46 1.86
N LYS A 93 -12.03 -13.67 2.86
CA LYS A 93 -13.36 -13.75 3.49
C LYS A 93 -14.45 -13.10 2.62
N TYR A 94 -14.14 -11.96 2.00
CA TYR A 94 -15.12 -11.15 1.26
C TYR A 94 -15.40 -11.60 -0.18
N GLY A 95 -14.64 -12.55 -0.73
CA GLY A 95 -14.88 -13.07 -2.11
C GLY A 95 -16.13 -13.95 -2.24
N LYS A 96 -16.78 -14.31 -1.13
CA LYS A 96 -17.94 -15.22 -1.11
C LYS A 96 -19.28 -14.52 -0.84
N GLU A 97 -19.25 -13.24 -0.50
CA GLU A 97 -20.47 -12.49 -0.12
C GLU A 97 -21.03 -11.71 -1.31
N LYS A 98 -22.35 -11.80 -1.51
CA LYS A 98 -23.07 -10.93 -2.45
C LYS A 98 -23.10 -9.52 -1.86
N ILE A 99 -22.32 -8.61 -2.43
CA ILE A 99 -22.25 -7.20 -2.00
C ILE A 99 -23.22 -6.34 -2.82
N SER A 100 -23.86 -5.36 -2.18
CA SER A 100 -24.70 -4.38 -2.86
C SER A 100 -23.86 -3.37 -3.65
N ASN A 101 -24.42 -2.74 -4.68
CA ASN A 101 -23.70 -1.76 -5.50
C ASN A 101 -23.22 -0.57 -4.67
N GLY A 102 -24.07 -0.05 -3.77
CA GLY A 102 -23.72 1.06 -2.88
C GLY A 102 -22.54 0.72 -1.98
N LYS A 103 -22.56 -0.47 -1.36
CA LYS A 103 -21.45 -0.91 -0.51
C LYS A 103 -20.17 -1.15 -1.32
N LEU A 104 -20.29 -1.66 -2.55
CA LEU A 104 -19.15 -1.86 -3.44
C LEU A 104 -18.46 -0.53 -3.83
N ILE A 105 -19.24 0.52 -4.08
CA ILE A 105 -18.74 1.87 -4.34
C ILE A 105 -18.01 2.41 -3.11
N GLU A 106 -18.66 2.33 -1.95
CA GLU A 106 -18.09 2.79 -0.68
C GLU A 106 -16.74 2.12 -0.40
N GLU A 107 -16.69 0.79 -0.52
CA GLU A 107 -15.49 -0.03 -0.34
C GLU A 107 -14.38 0.28 -1.35
N GLN A 108 -14.74 0.61 -2.59
CA GLN A 108 -13.78 1.03 -3.61
C GLN A 108 -13.15 2.38 -3.28
N TYR A 109 -13.96 3.37 -2.89
CA TYR A 109 -13.46 4.68 -2.49
C TYR A 109 -12.70 4.64 -1.16
N ALA A 110 -13.13 3.82 -0.21
CA ALA A 110 -12.42 3.61 1.06
C ALA A 110 -10.99 3.09 0.81
N ASN A 111 -10.81 2.12 -0.10
CA ASN A 111 -9.47 1.67 -0.51
C ASN A 111 -8.66 2.81 -1.13
N GLU A 112 -9.23 3.58 -2.08
CA GLU A 112 -8.54 4.72 -2.71
C GLU A 112 -8.10 5.76 -1.67
N GLN A 113 -8.96 6.10 -0.72
CA GLN A 113 -8.68 7.06 0.35
C GLN A 113 -7.64 6.55 1.34
N LEU A 114 -7.70 5.27 1.72
CA LEU A 114 -6.74 4.67 2.66
C LEU A 114 -5.30 4.80 2.14
N TYR A 115 -5.05 4.47 0.87
CA TYR A 115 -3.72 4.60 0.28
C TYR A 115 -3.27 6.06 0.17
N LEU A 116 -4.16 7.01 -0.17
CA LEU A 116 -3.82 8.43 -0.19
C LEU A 116 -3.50 9.01 1.19
N ILE A 117 -4.24 8.60 2.22
CA ILE A 117 -3.97 9.01 3.60
C ILE A 117 -2.62 8.46 4.05
N ASN A 118 -2.33 7.20 3.73
CA ASN A 118 -1.02 6.60 4.02
C ASN A 118 0.11 7.30 3.28
N ASP A 119 -0.07 7.73 2.03
CA ASP A 119 0.90 8.57 1.31
C ASP A 119 1.23 9.86 2.08
N GLY A 120 0.21 10.51 2.66
CA GLY A 120 0.42 11.66 3.55
C GLY A 120 1.27 11.31 4.79
N LEU A 121 1.00 10.17 5.42
CA LEU A 121 1.81 9.68 6.54
C LEU A 121 3.24 9.34 6.10
N ASN A 122 3.44 8.79 4.91
CA ASN A 122 4.76 8.48 4.37
C ASN A 122 5.60 9.75 4.16
N ILE A 123 4.99 10.84 3.69
CA ILE A 123 5.65 12.16 3.63
C ILE A 123 6.09 12.61 5.03
N PHE A 124 5.21 12.44 6.04
CA PHE A 124 5.55 12.76 7.42
C PHE A 124 6.71 11.92 7.96
N TYR A 125 6.78 10.62 7.66
CA TYR A 125 7.90 9.75 8.04
C TYR A 125 9.21 10.16 7.38
N ILE A 126 9.18 10.50 6.07
CA ILE A 126 10.35 11.02 5.35
C ILE A 126 10.83 12.33 6.00
N GLY A 127 9.91 13.26 6.27
CA GLY A 127 10.22 14.52 6.94
C GLY A 127 10.81 14.32 8.33
N SER A 128 10.25 13.39 9.11
CA SER A 128 10.80 12.99 10.42
C SER A 128 12.21 12.41 10.29
N GLY A 129 12.49 11.65 9.23
CA GLY A 129 13.82 11.12 8.97
C GLY A 129 14.84 12.21 8.64
N PHE A 130 14.45 13.21 7.85
CA PHE A 130 15.30 14.39 7.60
C PHE A 130 15.52 15.21 8.89
N LEU A 131 14.49 15.39 9.71
CA LEU A 131 14.59 16.09 10.99
C LEU A 131 15.56 15.38 11.94
N LEU A 132 15.46 14.06 12.09
CA LEU A 132 16.40 13.29 12.91
C LEU A 132 17.85 13.49 12.47
N LYS A 133 18.08 13.49 11.15
CA LYS A 133 19.42 13.74 10.60
C LYS A 133 19.90 15.16 10.86
N SER A 134 19.04 16.18 10.74
CA SER A 134 19.44 17.56 10.96
C SER A 134 19.77 17.88 12.42
N ILE A 135 19.15 17.17 13.37
CA ILE A 135 19.42 17.37 14.80
C ILE A 135 20.50 16.43 15.35
N ALA A 136 21.04 15.50 14.55
CA ALA A 136 21.94 14.45 15.03
C ALA A 136 23.16 15.01 15.78
N ASP A 137 23.80 16.06 15.23
CA ASP A 137 24.98 16.71 15.82
C ASP A 137 24.67 17.45 17.12
N THR A 138 23.40 17.80 17.37
CA THR A 138 22.96 18.45 18.62
C THR A 138 22.89 17.44 19.78
N TYR A 139 22.88 16.14 19.49
CA TYR A 139 22.77 15.07 20.49
C TYR A 139 23.91 14.04 20.34
N PRO A 140 25.14 14.36 20.77
CA PRO A 140 26.32 13.50 20.58
C PRO A 140 26.13 12.05 21.06
N ASP A 141 25.48 11.85 22.21
CA ASP A 141 25.20 10.52 22.77
C ASP A 141 24.26 9.67 21.90
N ASN A 142 23.44 10.30 21.05
CA ASN A 142 22.46 9.64 20.17
C ASN A 142 22.73 9.89 18.68
N GLN A 143 23.82 10.56 18.32
CA GLN A 143 24.09 11.02 16.96
C GLN A 143 23.97 9.88 15.94
N LEU A 144 24.69 8.78 16.19
CA LEU A 144 24.66 7.59 15.31
C LEU A 144 23.26 6.97 15.21
N ARG A 145 22.47 7.03 16.28
CA ARG A 145 21.09 6.51 16.28
C ARG A 145 20.20 7.40 15.42
N PHE A 146 20.29 8.71 15.57
CA PHE A 146 19.48 9.67 14.81
C PHE A 146 19.82 9.63 13.31
N GLU A 147 21.10 9.54 12.96
CA GLU A 147 21.54 9.33 11.59
C GLU A 147 20.99 8.02 11.01
N GLY A 148 21.18 6.91 11.72
CA GLY A 148 20.73 5.59 11.28
C GLY A 148 19.21 5.50 11.12
N TYR A 149 18.47 5.92 12.15
CA TYR A 149 17.01 5.90 12.15
C TYR A 149 16.45 6.86 11.10
N GLY A 150 17.04 8.04 10.97
CA GLY A 150 16.62 9.02 9.97
C GLY A 150 16.81 8.51 8.55
N ASN A 151 17.96 7.89 8.24
CA ASN A 151 18.19 7.24 6.96
C ASN A 151 17.19 6.10 6.70
N SER A 152 16.87 5.29 7.72
CA SER A 152 15.89 4.22 7.58
C SER A 152 14.49 4.75 7.33
N LEU A 153 14.06 5.80 8.03
CA LEU A 153 12.74 6.41 7.84
C LEU A 153 12.59 7.02 6.44
N ILE A 154 13.62 7.69 5.93
CA ILE A 154 13.60 8.23 4.55
C ILE A 154 13.46 7.10 3.54
N LEU A 155 14.25 6.02 3.67
CA LEU A 155 14.19 4.90 2.75
C LEU A 155 12.83 4.19 2.80
N GLN A 156 12.37 3.85 4.00
CA GLN A 156 11.13 3.10 4.17
C GLN A 156 9.90 3.94 3.80
N GLY A 157 9.88 5.22 4.19
CA GLY A 157 8.83 6.15 3.78
C GLY A 157 8.82 6.37 2.27
N GLY A 158 9.99 6.47 1.62
CA GLY A 158 10.09 6.58 0.17
C GLY A 158 9.56 5.34 -0.57
N PHE A 159 9.89 4.15 -0.08
CA PHE A 159 9.31 2.90 -0.61
C PHE A 159 7.79 2.87 -0.45
N LEU A 160 7.29 3.16 0.75
CA LEU A 160 5.86 3.10 1.05
C LEU A 160 5.07 4.12 0.25
N LEU A 161 5.61 5.33 0.06
CA LEU A 161 5.00 6.37 -0.77
C LEU A 161 4.80 5.90 -2.22
N VAL A 162 5.80 5.24 -2.81
CA VAL A 162 5.62 4.71 -4.17
C VAL A 162 4.66 3.53 -4.18
N PHE A 163 4.74 2.65 -3.17
CA PHE A 163 3.85 1.50 -3.03
C PHE A 163 2.37 1.93 -2.93
N ASP A 164 2.07 2.86 -2.03
CA ASP A 164 0.71 3.35 -1.76
C ASP A 164 0.18 4.15 -2.97
N LEU A 165 1.02 4.98 -3.61
CA LEU A 165 0.65 5.65 -4.86
C LEU A 165 0.32 4.65 -5.98
N VAL A 166 1.12 3.59 -6.17
CA VAL A 166 0.84 2.54 -7.16
C VAL A 166 -0.47 1.84 -6.83
N GLN A 167 -0.73 1.51 -5.57
CA GLN A 167 -1.99 0.89 -5.14
C GLN A 167 -3.19 1.82 -5.40
N TYR A 168 -3.08 3.09 -5.04
CA TYR A 168 -4.08 4.11 -5.33
C TYR A 168 -4.37 4.19 -6.84
N LEU A 169 -3.34 4.25 -7.68
CA LEU A 169 -3.51 4.31 -9.14
C LEU A 169 -4.17 3.04 -9.69
N ARG A 170 -3.82 1.86 -9.17
CA ARG A 170 -4.46 0.59 -9.54
C ARG A 170 -5.94 0.60 -9.19
N HIS A 171 -6.30 1.01 -7.97
CA HIS A 171 -7.70 1.12 -7.55
C HIS A 171 -8.46 2.16 -8.38
N ARG A 172 -7.89 3.35 -8.58
CA ARG A 172 -8.51 4.40 -9.40
C ARG A 172 -8.71 3.97 -10.85
N ASN A 173 -7.73 3.28 -11.43
CA ASN A 173 -7.85 2.74 -12.78
C ASN A 173 -8.90 1.62 -12.86
N HIS A 174 -8.96 0.74 -11.86
CA HIS A 174 -10.00 -0.28 -11.72
C HIS A 174 -11.40 0.34 -11.70
N ARG A 175 -11.59 1.39 -10.89
CA ARG A 175 -12.84 2.16 -10.87
C ARG A 175 -13.20 2.75 -12.23
N LYS A 176 -12.25 3.38 -12.93
CA LYS A 176 -12.48 3.99 -14.25
C LYS A 176 -12.89 2.97 -15.33
N LYS A 177 -12.34 1.75 -15.27
CA LYS A 177 -12.70 0.66 -16.21
C LYS A 177 -14.15 0.17 -16.02
N SER A 178 -14.82 0.58 -14.95
CA SER A 178 -16.14 0.13 -14.53
C SER A 178 -17.25 1.17 -14.72
N ASN A 179 -17.06 2.13 -15.63
CA ASN A 179 -18.07 3.15 -16.00
C ASN A 179 -19.39 2.56 -16.55
N THR A 180 -19.53 1.24 -16.67
CA THR A 180 -20.81 0.58 -16.94
C THR A 180 -21.55 0.18 -15.66
N ILE A 181 -20.85 -0.31 -14.64
CA ILE A 181 -21.44 -0.84 -13.40
C ILE A 181 -22.03 0.25 -12.49
N PHE A 182 -21.40 1.43 -12.48
CA PHE A 182 -21.86 2.55 -11.63
C PHE A 182 -23.02 3.33 -12.26
N PHE A 183 -23.19 3.26 -13.58
CA PHE A 183 -24.24 3.94 -14.32
C PHE A 183 -25.49 3.09 -14.52
N ASP A 184 -25.45 1.78 -14.21
CA ASP A 184 -26.64 0.92 -14.20
C ASP A 184 -27.72 1.35 -13.18
N GLN A 185 -27.42 2.29 -12.28
CA GLN A 185 -28.38 2.92 -11.36
C GLN A 185 -29.01 4.22 -11.89
N LEU A 186 -28.48 4.77 -12.98
CA LEU A 186 -29.00 5.98 -13.63
C LEU A 186 -29.54 5.58 -14.99
N SER A 187 -30.84 5.31 -15.06
CA SER A 187 -31.49 5.15 -16.37
C SER A 187 -31.86 6.52 -16.90
N LEU A 188 -31.34 6.88 -18.07
CA LEU A 188 -31.91 7.96 -18.87
C LEU A 188 -33.24 7.47 -19.45
N SER A 189 -34.34 7.94 -18.86
CA SER A 189 -35.68 7.77 -19.42
C SER A 189 -35.91 8.86 -20.48
N LYS A 190 -36.80 8.63 -21.44
CA LYS A 190 -37.26 9.66 -22.39
C LYS A 190 -37.84 10.91 -21.68
N SER A 191 -38.12 10.84 -20.38
CA SER A 191 -38.66 11.92 -19.56
C SER A 191 -37.65 12.53 -18.56
N GLY A 192 -36.37 12.14 -18.56
CA GLY A 192 -35.33 12.74 -17.70
C GLY A 192 -34.35 11.73 -17.08
N ILE A 193 -33.58 12.20 -16.09
CA ILE A 193 -32.66 11.38 -15.28
C ILE A 193 -33.46 10.70 -14.16
N GLY A 194 -33.50 9.35 -14.13
CA GLY A 194 -34.19 8.57 -13.10
C GLY A 194 -33.25 7.63 -12.35
N LEU A 195 -33.47 7.47 -11.05
CA LEU A 195 -32.82 6.45 -10.22
C LEU A 195 -33.49 5.09 -10.46
N LYS A 196 -32.72 4.10 -10.89
CA LYS A 196 -33.19 2.71 -11.05
C LYS A 196 -33.05 1.97 -9.73
N TYR A 197 -34.16 1.77 -9.03
CA TYR A 197 -34.22 0.91 -7.85
C TYR A 197 -34.67 -0.50 -8.25
N SER A 198 -33.82 -1.50 -8.04
CA SER A 198 -34.18 -2.90 -8.27
C SER A 198 -34.46 -3.57 -6.94
N PHE A 199 -35.71 -3.97 -6.71
CA PHE A 199 -36.02 -4.92 -5.65
C PHE A 199 -35.49 -6.30 -6.04
N LYS A 200 -34.88 -7.00 -5.09
CA LYS A 200 -34.57 -8.43 -5.18
C LYS A 200 -35.49 -9.18 -4.23
#